data_AF-A0AAP8YZJ0-F1
#
_entry.id   AF-A0AAP8YZJ0-F1
#
_cell.length_a   1.000
_cell.length_b   1.000
_cell.length_c   1.000
_cell.angle_alpha   90.00
_cell.angle_beta   90.00
_cell.angle_gamma   90.00
#
_symmetry.space_group_name_H-M   'P 1'
#
loop_
_entity.id
_entity.type
_entity.pdbx_description
1 polymer ?
#
loop_
_entity_poly.entity_id
_entity_poly.type
_entity_poly.pdbx_seq_one_letter_code
_entity_poly.pdbx_strand_id
1 'polypeptide(L)'
;MTVLINKVVTVVELDDGVVFERFVSWDGGCTNYEDVKKYILYSEKRSVIKRRQFLVLEGGEVDIPILEVLNILPDRTGFLVVFEKEPSRFSVPVAPWFFSYPDNAAVYNSDGSLRFQLHNIYGQDGYIGATHSGAIPDHPDKLGVLVGTVGHEPEWLYLVDPNSPELIFTGKWIRY
;
A
#
# COMPACT_ATOMS: atom_id res chain seq x y z
N MET A 1 10.87 7.35 -21.53
CA MET A 1 11.55 6.29 -20.77
C MET A 1 10.72 6.03 -19.53
N THR A 2 10.25 4.80 -19.33
CA THR A 2 9.48 4.43 -18.15
C THR A 2 10.43 4.26 -16.98
N VAL A 3 10.21 5.00 -15.89
CA VAL A 3 11.05 4.92 -14.69
C VAL A 3 10.46 3.88 -13.75
N LEU A 4 11.26 2.88 -13.38
CA LEU A 4 10.84 1.75 -12.57
C LEU A 4 11.13 1.98 -11.08
N ILE A 5 10.21 1.51 -10.23
CA ILE A 5 10.35 1.54 -8.78
C ILE A 5 11.27 0.40 -8.34
N ASN A 6 12.26 0.73 -7.51
CA ASN A 6 13.17 -0.24 -6.89
C ASN A 6 12.73 -0.61 -5.48
N LYS A 7 12.39 0.40 -4.67
CA LYS A 7 11.93 0.19 -3.29
C LYS A 7 11.09 1.35 -2.80
N VAL A 8 10.27 1.07 -1.81
CA VAL A 8 9.58 2.05 -0.99
C VAL A 8 10.39 2.23 0.29
N VAL A 9 10.65 3.47 0.68
CA VAL A 9 11.34 3.80 1.93
C VAL A 9 10.39 4.58 2.83
N THR A 10 10.27 4.16 4.09
CA THR A 10 9.59 4.92 5.14
C THR A 10 10.62 5.41 6.14
N VAL A 11 10.60 6.70 6.42
CA VAL A 11 11.44 7.34 7.44
C VAL A 11 10.54 7.87 8.55
N VAL A 12 10.94 7.61 9.79
CA VAL A 12 10.26 8.04 11.01
C VAL A 12 11.25 8.82 11.87
N GLU A 13 10.87 10.02 12.31
CA GLU A 13 11.63 10.86 13.23
C GLU A 13 10.89 10.95 14.56
N LEU A 14 11.64 10.76 15.65
CA LEU A 14 11.14 10.78 17.02
C LEU A 14 11.48 12.11 17.72
N ASP A 15 10.80 12.37 18.84
CA ASP A 15 10.94 13.61 19.62
C ASP A 15 12.36 13.90 20.15
N ASP A 16 13.24 12.91 20.21
CA ASP A 16 14.64 13.04 20.64
C ASP A 16 15.64 13.14 19.48
N GLY A 17 15.13 13.29 18.25
CA GLY A 17 15.93 13.45 17.04
C GLY A 17 16.45 12.13 16.44
N VAL A 18 16.10 10.97 17.03
CA VAL A 18 16.43 9.68 16.43
C VAL A 18 15.59 9.45 15.18
N VAL A 19 16.27 9.00 14.11
CA VAL A 19 15.67 8.71 12.81
C VAL A 19 15.76 7.21 12.53
N PHE A 20 14.64 6.61 12.18
CA PHE A 20 14.55 5.22 11.73
C PHE A 20 14.13 5.16 10.28
N GLU A 21 14.85 4.36 9.49
CA GLU A 21 14.53 4.08 8.10
C GLU A 21 14.15 2.61 7.96
N ARG A 22 13.07 2.34 7.23
CA ARG A 22 12.73 1.00 6.76
C ARG A 22 12.42 1.01 5.27
N PHE A 23 12.64 -0.12 4.61
CA PHE A 23 12.32 -0.26 3.19
C PHE A 23 11.65 -1.61 2.86
N VAL A 24 10.96 -1.62 1.73
CA VAL A 24 10.49 -2.82 1.03
C VAL A 24 10.87 -2.66 -0.44
N SER A 25 11.65 -3.59 -0.99
CA SER A 25 12.04 -3.63 -2.39
C SER A 25 11.07 -4.44 -3.23
N TRP A 26 11.09 -4.20 -4.54
CA TRP A 26 10.19 -4.84 -5.51
C TRP A 26 10.33 -6.38 -5.54
N ASP A 27 11.52 -6.88 -5.21
CA ASP A 27 11.86 -8.31 -5.17
C ASP A 27 11.55 -8.96 -3.80
N GLY A 28 10.86 -8.25 -2.91
CA GLY A 28 10.47 -8.73 -1.58
C GLY A 28 11.54 -8.56 -0.51
N GLY A 29 12.73 -8.05 -0.84
CA GLY A 29 13.70 -7.63 0.17
C GLY A 29 13.10 -6.55 1.09
N CYS A 30 13.38 -6.61 2.39
CA CYS A 30 12.87 -5.62 3.33
C CYS A 30 13.81 -5.45 4.51
N THR A 31 13.59 -4.39 5.29
CA THR A 31 14.27 -4.22 6.58
C THR A 31 14.02 -5.44 7.46
N ASN A 32 15.11 -6.02 7.97
CA ASN A 32 15.03 -7.27 8.73
C ASN A 32 14.19 -7.10 10.00
N TYR A 33 13.68 -8.24 10.48
CA TYR A 33 12.80 -8.29 11.63
C TYR A 33 13.44 -7.73 12.92
N GLU A 34 14.72 -8.00 13.17
CA GLU A 34 15.38 -7.55 14.41
C GLU A 34 15.51 -6.02 14.48
N ASP A 35 15.77 -5.36 13.36
CA ASP A 35 15.84 -3.90 13.31
C ASP A 35 14.45 -3.26 13.40
N VAL A 36 13.42 -3.86 12.77
CA VAL A 36 12.02 -3.45 12.96
C VAL A 36 11.60 -3.61 14.42
N LYS A 37 11.97 -4.71 15.07
CA LYS A 37 11.67 -4.98 16.48
C LYS A 37 12.33 -3.97 17.41
N LYS A 38 13.61 -3.64 17.19
CA LYS A 38 14.32 -2.59 17.96
C LYS A 38 13.60 -1.26 17.84
N TYR A 39 13.19 -0.88 16.63
CA TYR A 39 12.40 0.34 16.41
C TYR A 39 11.08 0.31 17.20
N ILE A 40 10.29 -0.77 17.10
CA ILE A 40 8.99 -0.87 17.80
C ILE A 40 9.20 -0.63 19.30
N LEU A 41 10.11 -1.39 19.92
CA LEU A 41 10.41 -1.28 21.36
C LEU A 41 10.92 0.12 21.75
N TYR A 42 11.68 0.78 20.88
CA TYR A 42 12.16 2.14 21.11
C TYR A 42 11.04 3.17 21.02
N SER A 43 10.16 3.03 20.02
CA SER A 43 9.06 3.95 19.74
C SER A 43 7.94 3.91 20.78
N GLU A 44 7.79 2.82 21.55
CA GLU A 44 6.78 2.73 22.63
C GLU A 44 6.93 3.82 23.70
N LYS A 45 8.13 4.37 23.89
CA LYS A 45 8.43 5.38 24.91
C LYS A 45 8.58 6.79 24.33
N ARG A 46 8.35 6.95 23.02
CA ARG A 46 8.69 8.16 22.27
C ARG A 46 7.55 8.57 21.37
N SER A 47 7.40 9.86 21.15
CA SER A 47 6.43 10.36 20.18
C SER A 47 7.05 10.41 18.79
N VAL A 48 6.35 9.86 17.80
CA VAL A 48 6.66 10.14 16.39
C VAL A 48 6.26 11.57 16.08
N ILE A 49 7.21 12.39 15.65
CA ILE A 49 6.99 13.81 15.30
C ILE A 49 6.90 14.03 13.79
N LYS A 50 7.54 13.16 12.99
CA LYS A 50 7.49 13.23 11.54
C LYS A 50 7.55 11.83 10.95
N ARG A 51 6.80 11.65 9.87
CA ARG A 51 6.83 10.44 9.05
C ARG A 51 6.86 10.85 7.59
N ARG A 52 7.75 10.24 6.82
CA ARG A 52 7.96 10.50 5.39
C ARG A 52 7.99 9.16 4.66
N GLN A 53 7.45 9.12 3.45
CA GLN A 53 7.52 7.95 2.59
C GLN A 53 7.86 8.39 1.17
N PHE A 54 8.77 7.68 0.53
CA PHE A 54 9.20 7.99 -0.83
C PHE A 54 9.55 6.72 -1.60
N LEU A 55 9.48 6.82 -2.93
CA LEU A 55 9.91 5.79 -3.85
C LEU A 55 11.37 6.04 -4.23
N VAL A 56 12.17 4.99 -4.23
CA VAL A 56 13.49 5.00 -4.86
C VAL A 56 13.33 4.41 -6.24
N LEU A 57 13.65 5.23 -7.24
CA LEU A 57 13.59 4.93 -8.66
C LEU A 57 15.01 4.76 -9.22
N GLU A 58 15.14 4.19 -10.41
CA GLU A 58 16.45 4.10 -11.10
C GLU A 58 17.08 5.49 -11.39
N GLY A 59 16.27 6.55 -11.43
CA GLY A 59 16.69 7.91 -11.76
C GLY A 59 16.56 8.94 -10.63
N GLY A 60 16.21 8.54 -9.40
CA GLY A 60 16.05 9.47 -8.27
C GLY A 60 15.02 9.00 -7.23
N GLU A 61 14.54 9.94 -6.42
CA GLU A 61 13.55 9.71 -5.39
C GLU A 61 12.29 10.53 -5.64
N VAL A 62 11.13 9.98 -5.29
CA VAL A 62 9.83 10.66 -5.39
C VAL A 62 9.12 10.59 -4.05
N ASP A 63 8.86 11.74 -3.45
CA ASP A 63 8.09 11.86 -2.21
C ASP A 63 6.61 11.52 -2.44
N ILE A 64 6.07 10.66 -1.58
CA ILE A 64 4.68 10.23 -1.62
C ILE A 64 3.98 10.70 -0.33
N PRO A 65 2.98 11.59 -0.43
CA PRO A 65 2.26 12.13 0.74
C PRO A 65 1.18 11.17 1.27
N ILE A 66 1.43 9.86 1.14
CA ILE A 66 0.59 8.74 1.58
C ILE A 66 1.45 7.88 2.50
N LEU A 67 0.92 7.49 3.66
CA LEU A 67 1.68 6.76 4.70
C LEU A 67 1.11 5.40 5.03
N GLU A 68 0.04 5.04 4.34
CA GLU A 68 -0.47 3.70 4.17
C GLU A 68 0.58 2.85 3.44
N VAL A 69 0.38 1.52 3.44
CA VAL A 69 1.34 0.61 2.81
C VAL A 69 1.31 0.81 1.29
N LEU A 70 2.45 1.17 0.70
CA LEU A 70 2.61 1.26 -0.75
C LEU A 70 3.08 -0.08 -1.29
N ASN A 71 2.22 -0.76 -2.06
CA ASN A 71 2.50 -2.06 -2.64
C ASN A 71 2.97 -1.88 -4.08
N ILE A 72 4.23 -2.15 -4.36
CA ILE A 72 4.81 -1.99 -5.70
C ILE A 72 4.10 -2.94 -6.67
N LEU A 73 3.62 -2.42 -7.79
CA LEU A 73 3.04 -3.26 -8.84
C LEU A 73 4.09 -4.22 -9.42
N PRO A 74 3.71 -5.41 -9.90
CA PRO A 74 4.66 -6.37 -10.48
C PRO A 74 5.45 -5.82 -11.68
N ASP A 75 4.83 -4.91 -12.45
CA ASP A 75 5.48 -4.21 -13.57
C ASP A 75 6.41 -3.05 -13.14
N ARG A 76 6.46 -2.73 -11.83
CA ARG A 76 7.24 -1.66 -11.19
C ARG A 76 6.93 -0.24 -11.70
N THR A 77 5.89 -0.06 -12.51
CA THR A 77 5.54 1.26 -13.09
C THR A 77 4.73 2.13 -12.14
N GLY A 78 4.26 1.55 -11.04
CA GLY A 78 3.36 2.19 -10.09
C GLY A 78 3.23 1.39 -8.81
N PHE A 79 2.33 1.83 -7.96
CA PHE A 79 2.04 1.20 -6.68
C PHE A 79 0.55 1.25 -6.36
N LEU A 80 0.09 0.24 -5.62
CA LEU A 80 -1.24 0.10 -5.09
C LEU A 80 -1.26 0.54 -3.62
N VAL A 81 -2.26 1.34 -3.27
CA VAL A 81 -2.58 1.68 -1.89
C VAL A 81 -4.00 1.24 -1.57
N VAL A 82 -4.17 0.56 -0.44
CA VAL A 82 -5.46 0.34 0.19
C VAL A 82 -5.51 1.23 1.42
N PHE A 83 -6.47 2.14 1.47
CA PHE A 83 -6.63 3.15 2.50
C PHE A 83 -7.44 2.62 3.67
N GLU A 84 -7.07 3.02 4.88
CA GLU A 84 -7.93 2.82 6.03
C GLU A 84 -9.13 3.80 6.01
N LYS A 85 -10.02 3.67 7.00
CA LYS A 85 -11.21 4.52 7.13
C LYS A 85 -10.87 6.02 7.14
N GLU A 86 -9.76 6.37 7.78
CA GLU A 86 -9.26 7.74 7.88
C GLU A 86 -7.76 7.74 7.54
N PRO A 87 -7.27 8.79 6.85
CA PRO A 87 -5.86 8.91 6.53
C PRO A 87 -5.03 9.09 7.80
N SER A 88 -3.77 8.68 7.76
CA SER A 88 -2.83 9.01 8.85
C SER A 88 -2.78 10.53 9.08
N ARG A 89 -2.61 10.95 10.35
CA ARG A 89 -2.42 12.38 10.71
C ARG A 89 -1.24 13.07 10.01
N PHE A 90 -0.33 12.26 9.44
CA PHE A 90 0.85 12.70 8.73
C PHE A 90 0.68 12.64 7.19
N SER A 91 -0.40 12.03 6.70
CA SER A 91 -0.74 11.95 5.28
C SER A 91 -1.52 13.19 4.83
N VAL A 92 -1.58 13.42 3.51
CA VAL A 92 -2.50 14.42 2.94
C VAL A 92 -3.91 13.81 2.84
N PRO A 93 -4.93 14.36 3.53
CA PRO A 93 -6.22 13.70 3.68
C PRO A 93 -7.19 13.96 2.50
N VAL A 94 -6.69 14.45 1.36
CA VAL A 94 -7.51 14.98 0.27
C VAL A 94 -7.22 14.19 -1.01
N ALA A 95 -8.26 13.86 -1.75
CA ALA A 95 -8.14 13.33 -3.10
C ALA A 95 -7.25 14.25 -3.98
N PRO A 96 -6.39 13.71 -4.84
CA PRO A 96 -6.32 12.30 -5.21
C PRO A 96 -5.44 11.44 -4.30
N TRP A 97 -4.98 11.93 -3.14
CA TRP A 97 -4.02 11.21 -2.27
C TRP A 97 -4.68 10.26 -1.28
N PHE A 98 -5.99 10.37 -1.09
CA PHE A 98 -6.76 9.53 -0.20
C PHE A 98 -8.14 9.27 -0.81
N PHE A 99 -8.62 8.03 -0.65
CA PHE A 99 -9.97 7.64 -1.00
C PHE A 99 -10.61 6.90 0.17
N SER A 100 -11.81 7.31 0.55
CA SER A 100 -12.60 6.65 1.58
C SER A 100 -13.38 5.46 1.03
N TYR A 101 -13.98 4.68 1.92
CA TYR A 101 -14.95 3.65 1.53
C TYR A 101 -16.07 4.20 0.63
N PRO A 102 -16.62 3.37 -0.27
CA PRO A 102 -16.30 1.94 -0.47
C PRO A 102 -15.12 1.64 -1.42
N ASP A 103 -14.75 2.62 -2.24
CA ASP A 103 -13.68 2.55 -3.24
C ASP A 103 -12.35 3.01 -2.61
N ASN A 104 -11.98 2.44 -1.47
CA ASN A 104 -10.87 2.89 -0.62
C ASN A 104 -9.50 2.40 -1.10
N ALA A 105 -9.30 2.18 -2.40
CA ALA A 105 -8.01 1.79 -2.93
C ALA A 105 -7.72 2.46 -4.28
N ALA A 106 -6.46 2.71 -4.56
CA ALA A 106 -6.05 3.37 -5.79
C ALA A 106 -4.67 2.91 -6.25
N VAL A 107 -4.47 2.98 -7.56
CA VAL A 107 -3.18 2.78 -8.23
C VAL A 107 -2.62 4.14 -8.61
N TYR A 108 -1.35 4.34 -8.30
CA TYR A 108 -0.57 5.53 -8.64
C TYR A 108 0.61 5.15 -9.53
N ASN A 109 1.04 6.08 -10.37
CA ASN A 109 2.27 5.95 -11.16
C ASN A 109 3.52 6.15 -10.28
N SER A 110 4.68 5.79 -10.81
CA SER A 110 5.97 5.96 -10.13
C SER A 110 6.35 7.42 -9.83
N ASP A 111 5.70 8.40 -10.46
CA ASP A 111 5.82 9.83 -10.17
C ASP A 111 4.84 10.33 -9.09
N GLY A 112 4.04 9.43 -8.51
CA GLY A 112 3.02 9.75 -7.52
C GLY A 112 1.70 10.26 -8.10
N SER A 113 1.57 10.44 -9.41
CA SER A 113 0.29 10.81 -10.02
C SER A 113 -0.72 9.67 -9.91
N LEU A 114 -2.00 10.01 -9.67
CA LEU A 114 -3.09 9.02 -9.66
C LEU A 114 -3.22 8.39 -11.05
N ARG A 115 -3.18 7.06 -11.12
CA ARG A 115 -3.48 6.31 -12.34
C ARG A 115 -4.98 6.05 -12.43
N PHE A 116 -5.55 5.44 -11.40
CA PHE A 116 -7.00 5.26 -11.24
C PHE A 116 -7.33 4.84 -9.81
N GLN A 117 -8.57 5.12 -9.41
CA GLN A 117 -9.18 4.54 -8.21
C GLN A 117 -9.75 3.17 -8.56
N LEU A 118 -9.58 2.18 -7.68
CA LEU A 118 -10.17 0.86 -7.85
C LEU A 118 -11.66 0.89 -7.53
N HIS A 119 -12.46 0.21 -8.33
CA HIS A 119 -13.89 0.11 -8.09
C HIS A 119 -14.21 -1.12 -7.25
N ASN A 120 -14.92 -0.90 -6.15
CA ASN A 120 -15.47 -1.95 -5.32
C ASN A 120 -16.80 -2.43 -5.89
N ILE A 121 -16.85 -3.70 -6.25
CA ILE A 121 -18.02 -4.31 -6.89
C ILE A 121 -19.28 -4.35 -6.01
N TYR A 122 -19.14 -4.24 -4.69
CA TYR A 122 -20.26 -4.28 -3.74
C TYR A 122 -20.79 -2.88 -3.40
N GLY A 123 -20.19 -1.82 -3.96
CA GLY A 123 -20.60 -0.45 -3.70
C GLY A 123 -20.60 -0.11 -2.22
N GLN A 124 -21.60 0.63 -1.75
CA GLN A 124 -21.64 1.17 -0.38
C GLN A 124 -21.65 0.12 0.74
N ASP A 125 -22.01 -1.13 0.43
CA ASP A 125 -22.05 -2.23 1.39
C ASP A 125 -20.73 -3.01 1.44
N GLY A 126 -19.71 -2.56 0.72
CA GLY A 126 -18.42 -3.23 0.60
C GLY A 126 -17.22 -2.40 1.05
N TYR A 127 -16.09 -3.09 1.17
CA TYR A 127 -14.79 -2.46 1.34
C TYR A 127 -13.65 -3.28 0.74
N ILE A 128 -12.54 -2.62 0.40
CA ILE A 128 -11.27 -3.27 0.06
C ILE A 128 -10.44 -3.32 1.34
N GLY A 129 -10.26 -4.50 1.92
CA GLY A 129 -9.71 -4.68 3.27
C GLY A 129 -8.19 -4.64 3.33
N ALA A 130 -7.54 -5.41 2.49
CA ALA A 130 -6.09 -5.53 2.48
C ALA A 130 -5.56 -6.04 1.14
N THR A 131 -4.27 -5.85 0.90
CA THR A 131 -3.56 -6.56 -0.16
C THR A 131 -3.26 -8.00 0.25
N HIS A 132 -3.40 -8.93 -0.69
CA HIS A 132 -3.01 -10.32 -0.51
C HIS A 132 -1.56 -10.53 -0.99
N SER A 133 -0.68 -10.94 -0.08
CA SER A 133 0.75 -11.18 -0.35
C SER A 133 1.11 -12.67 -0.52
N GLY A 134 0.13 -13.57 -0.43
CA GLY A 134 0.34 -15.00 -0.68
C GLY A 134 0.61 -15.28 -2.15
N ALA A 135 1.36 -16.36 -2.43
CA ALA A 135 1.55 -16.83 -3.80
C ALA A 135 0.18 -17.17 -4.41
N ILE A 136 -0.15 -16.54 -5.54
CA ILE A 136 -1.34 -16.85 -6.34
C ILE A 136 -0.83 -17.73 -7.50
N PRO A 137 -0.91 -19.07 -7.42
CA PRO A 137 -0.18 -19.94 -8.34
C PRO A 137 -0.56 -19.73 -9.82
N ASP A 138 -1.82 -19.39 -10.06
CA ASP A 138 -2.36 -19.14 -11.40
C ASP A 138 -1.99 -17.75 -11.93
N HIS A 139 -1.56 -16.83 -11.06
CA HIS A 139 -1.26 -15.43 -11.36
C HIS A 139 -0.10 -14.87 -10.50
N PRO A 140 1.11 -15.45 -10.60
CA PRO A 140 2.27 -15.00 -9.81
C PRO A 140 2.74 -13.58 -10.16
N ASP A 141 2.26 -13.07 -11.29
CA ASP A 141 2.53 -11.76 -11.86
C ASP A 141 1.50 -10.69 -11.44
N LYS A 142 0.56 -11.02 -10.54
CA LYS A 142 -0.51 -10.10 -10.13
C LYS A 142 -0.55 -9.89 -8.62
N LEU A 143 -0.88 -8.65 -8.23
CA LEU A 143 -1.25 -8.33 -6.86
C LEU A 143 -2.70 -8.71 -6.61
N GLY A 144 -2.96 -9.28 -5.44
CA GLY A 144 -4.31 -9.54 -4.96
C GLY A 144 -4.79 -8.48 -3.98
N VAL A 145 -6.10 -8.26 -3.93
CA VAL A 145 -6.77 -7.53 -2.86
C VAL A 145 -7.92 -8.37 -2.31
N LEU A 146 -8.22 -8.16 -1.04
CA LEU A 146 -9.32 -8.80 -0.35
C LEU A 146 -10.48 -7.81 -0.28
N VAL A 147 -11.63 -8.24 -0.78
CA VAL A 147 -12.85 -7.42 -0.81
C VAL A 147 -13.90 -8.11 0.05
N GLY A 148 -14.42 -7.37 1.03
CA GLY A 148 -15.44 -7.83 1.96
C GLY A 148 -16.72 -7.02 1.87
N THR A 149 -17.78 -7.55 2.45
CA THR A 149 -19.05 -6.85 2.70
C THR A 149 -19.20 -6.51 4.18
N VAL A 150 -19.93 -5.45 4.48
CA VAL A 150 -20.25 -5.06 5.86
C VAL A 150 -21.21 -6.10 6.44
N GLY A 151 -20.73 -6.94 7.37
CA GLY A 151 -21.58 -7.97 8.00
C GLY A 151 -20.95 -9.33 8.29
N HIS A 152 -19.62 -9.46 8.27
CA HIS A 152 -18.86 -10.69 8.58
C HIS A 152 -18.95 -11.83 7.55
N GLU A 153 -19.17 -11.51 6.27
CA GLU A 153 -18.94 -12.48 5.20
C GLU A 153 -17.43 -12.71 4.98
N PRO A 154 -17.03 -13.88 4.46
CA PRO A 154 -15.63 -14.12 4.09
C PRO A 154 -15.16 -13.11 3.04
N GLU A 155 -13.95 -12.57 3.21
CA GLU A 155 -13.35 -11.69 2.21
C GLU A 155 -12.95 -12.51 0.98
N TRP A 156 -13.35 -12.00 -0.18
CA TRP A 156 -13.07 -12.61 -1.47
C TRP A 156 -11.78 -12.04 -2.06
N LEU A 157 -10.98 -12.92 -2.65
CA LEU A 157 -9.75 -12.53 -3.34
C LEU A 157 -10.08 -12.05 -4.76
N TYR A 158 -9.63 -10.84 -5.07
CA TYR A 158 -9.63 -10.28 -6.41
C TYR A 158 -8.21 -9.97 -6.85
N LEU A 159 -7.94 -10.00 -8.15
CA LEU A 159 -6.67 -9.56 -8.72
C LEU A 159 -6.81 -8.14 -9.22
N VAL A 160 -5.73 -7.38 -9.05
CA VAL A 160 -5.61 -6.03 -9.61
C VAL A 160 -5.02 -6.12 -11.00
N ASP A 161 -5.70 -5.50 -11.98
CA ASP A 161 -5.11 -5.21 -13.29
C ASP A 161 -4.39 -3.86 -13.20
N PRO A 162 -3.08 -3.78 -13.50
CA PRO A 162 -2.34 -2.52 -13.44
C PRO A 162 -2.82 -1.46 -14.44
N ASN A 163 -3.69 -1.82 -15.39
CA ASN A 163 -4.21 -0.96 -16.45
C ASN A 163 -5.73 -0.74 -16.41
N SER A 164 -6.43 -1.30 -15.42
CA SER A 164 -7.89 -1.18 -15.30
C SER A 164 -8.33 -0.90 -13.87
N PRO A 165 -9.33 -0.03 -13.64
CA PRO A 165 -9.91 0.17 -12.31
C PRO A 165 -10.74 -1.04 -11.82
N GLU A 166 -11.09 -1.95 -12.72
CA GLU A 166 -11.92 -3.11 -12.42
C GLU A 166 -11.12 -4.24 -11.78
N LEU A 167 -11.73 -4.89 -10.78
CA LEU A 167 -11.17 -6.03 -10.07
C LEU A 167 -11.51 -7.35 -10.76
N ILE A 168 -10.53 -8.24 -10.88
CA ILE A 168 -10.71 -9.55 -11.51
C ILE A 168 -11.05 -10.59 -10.43
N PHE A 169 -12.29 -11.09 -10.45
CA PHE A 169 -12.73 -12.10 -9.49
C PHE A 169 -11.99 -13.44 -9.67
N THR A 170 -11.51 -14.01 -8.56
CA THR A 170 -10.78 -15.29 -8.60
C THR A 170 -11.65 -16.50 -8.25
N GLY A 171 -12.86 -16.31 -7.71
CA GLY A 171 -13.65 -17.40 -7.14
C GLY A 171 -13.09 -17.97 -5.82
N LYS A 172 -12.01 -17.40 -5.28
CA LYS A 172 -11.37 -17.84 -4.04
C LYS A 172 -11.70 -16.84 -2.93
N TRP A 173 -12.00 -17.35 -1.73
CA TRP A 173 -12.11 -16.56 -0.51
C TRP A 173 -10.99 -16.96 0.43
N ILE A 174 -10.55 -16.03 1.29
CA ILE A 174 -9.48 -16.27 2.25
C ILE A 174 -10.08 -16.38 3.65
N ARG A 175 -9.70 -17.44 4.38
CA ARG A 175 -10.00 -17.59 5.80
C ARG A 175 -8.74 -17.26 6.60
N TYR A 176 -8.88 -16.38 7.59
CA TYR A 176 -7.85 -16.13 8.61
C TYR A 176 -7.95 -17.17 9.74
#